data_AF-A0A845ZN54-F1
#
_entry.id   AF-A0A845ZN54-F1
#
_cell.length_a   1.000
_cell.length_b   1.000
_cell.length_c   1.000
_cell.angle_alpha   90.00
_cell.angle_beta   90.00
_cell.angle_gamma   90.00
#
_symmetry.space_group_name_H-M   'P 1'
#
loop_
_entity.id
_entity.type
_entity.pdbx_description
1 polymer ?
#
loop_
_entity_poly.entity_id
_entity_poly.type
_entity_poly.pdbx_seq_one_letter_code
_entity_poly.pdbx_strand_id
1 'polypeptide(L)'
;MTVEAWTSVLVIISFILYLYIGWRSRVRDSKGFFVADQGVPAVANGAATAADWMSAASFISMAGLISFLGYDGSIYLMGWTGGYVLLALLLAPYLRKFGKYTVPDFVGDRYYSNVARLVAVVAAIFVSLTYVAGQMRGVGIVFSRFLQVDIGQGVVIGMVIVAFFAVLGGMKGITWTQVAQYGVLIVAYLIPAIAIATLLTDNPIPQLGFTFSDIIPKLNQIQVDLGFQEYTKPFANKSMLDVLFITIALMVGTAGLPHVIVRFYTVRNARAARYSAGWALLFIAILYTTAPAVAAFARYNLIDSLHDHTIEEVRQLDWATKWENTGLLAFDDKNGNGKIELKPDKETNEIKIDRDIIVLSTPEVAKLAPWVIALVAAGGLAAALSTASGLLLVISSSIAH
;
A
#
# COMPACT_ATOMS: atom_id res chain seq x y z
N MET A 1 -5.87 7.05 26.92
CA MET A 1 -6.79 7.07 25.77
C MET A 1 -6.75 5.70 25.11
N THR A 2 -7.90 5.16 24.72
CA THR A 2 -7.97 3.86 24.01
C THR A 2 -7.38 3.99 22.61
N VAL A 3 -7.15 2.85 21.94
CA VAL A 3 -6.67 2.83 20.54
C VAL A 3 -7.66 3.58 19.65
N GLU A 4 -8.95 3.35 19.82
CA GLU A 4 -10.03 3.94 19.01
C GLU A 4 -10.08 5.47 19.15
N ALA A 5 -9.86 5.97 20.38
CA ALA A 5 -9.78 7.40 20.63
C ALA A 5 -8.56 8.04 19.96
N TRP A 6 -7.38 7.40 20.05
CA TRP A 6 -6.19 7.87 19.35
C TRP A 6 -6.36 7.82 17.84
N THR A 7 -6.94 6.74 17.30
CA THR A 7 -7.20 6.61 15.86
C THR A 7 -8.11 7.73 15.39
N SER A 8 -9.22 7.97 16.09
CA SER A 8 -10.15 9.04 15.75
C SER A 8 -9.45 10.39 15.71
N VAL A 9 -8.60 10.70 16.70
CA VAL A 9 -7.85 11.96 16.75
C VAL A 9 -6.86 12.06 15.58
N LEU A 10 -6.03 11.05 15.34
CA LEU A 10 -5.03 11.09 14.27
C LEU A 10 -5.67 11.14 12.87
N VAL A 11 -6.75 10.37 12.67
CA VAL A 11 -7.53 10.37 11.42
C VAL A 11 -8.20 11.74 11.23
N ILE A 12 -8.88 12.29 12.23
CA ILE A 12 -9.51 13.61 12.10
C ILE A 12 -8.46 14.69 11.83
N ILE A 13 -7.33 14.70 12.54
CA ILE A 13 -6.25 15.68 12.32
C ILE A 13 -5.69 15.58 10.90
N SER A 14 -5.39 14.36 10.44
CA SER A 14 -4.88 14.14 9.08
C SER A 14 -5.90 14.58 8.02
N PHE A 15 -7.18 14.30 8.21
CA PHE A 15 -8.23 14.71 7.28
C PHE A 15 -8.42 16.23 7.27
N ILE A 16 -8.40 16.89 8.43
CA ILE A 16 -8.42 18.36 8.52
C ILE A 16 -7.22 18.95 7.78
N LEU A 17 -6.02 18.38 7.97
CA LEU A 17 -4.82 18.82 7.26
C LEU A 17 -5.00 18.68 5.74
N TYR A 18 -5.50 17.54 5.27
CA TYR A 18 -5.73 17.31 3.83
C TYR A 18 -6.80 18.27 3.27
N LEU A 19 -7.89 18.50 4.00
CA LEU A 19 -8.95 19.42 3.61
C LEU A 19 -8.44 20.87 3.57
N TYR A 20 -7.64 21.27 4.56
CA TYR A 20 -7.05 22.60 4.60
C TYR A 20 -6.11 22.85 3.41
N ILE A 21 -5.23 21.88 3.10
CA ILE A 21 -4.33 21.96 1.95
C ILE A 21 -5.12 22.02 0.64
N GLY A 22 -6.14 21.17 0.49
CA GLY A 22 -7.01 21.15 -0.68
C GLY A 22 -7.77 22.47 -0.87
N TRP A 23 -8.34 23.02 0.22
CA TRP A 23 -9.04 24.30 0.22
C TRP A 23 -8.12 25.46 -0.17
N ARG A 24 -6.93 25.53 0.45
CA ARG A 24 -5.95 26.60 0.20
C ARG A 24 -5.38 26.58 -1.22
N SER A 25 -5.35 25.40 -1.84
CA SER A 25 -4.74 25.14 -3.15
C SER A 25 -5.75 25.09 -4.31
N ARG A 26 -7.01 25.52 -4.08
CA ARG A 26 -8.06 25.54 -5.12
C ARG A 26 -7.63 26.32 -6.35
N VAL A 27 -7.93 25.76 -7.52
CA VAL A 27 -7.62 26.35 -8.82
C VAL A 27 -8.91 26.53 -9.64
N ARG A 28 -8.99 27.60 -10.44
CA ARG A 28 -10.16 27.94 -11.25
C ARG A 28 -9.96 27.69 -12.76
N ASP A 29 -8.73 27.45 -13.21
CA ASP A 29 -8.38 27.23 -14.62
C ASP A 29 -7.99 25.77 -14.91
N SER A 30 -8.22 25.34 -16.16
CA SER A 30 -7.97 23.94 -16.58
C SER A 30 -6.51 23.53 -16.50
N LYS A 31 -5.55 24.45 -16.70
CA LYS A 31 -4.11 24.15 -16.61
C LYS A 31 -3.72 23.88 -15.16
N GLY A 32 -4.16 24.70 -14.22
CA GLY A 32 -3.95 24.45 -12.80
C GLY A 32 -4.71 23.21 -12.29
N PHE A 33 -5.88 22.90 -12.87
CA PHE A 33 -6.64 21.69 -12.55
C PHE A 33 -5.96 20.40 -13.02
N PHE A 34 -5.35 20.37 -14.21
CA PHE A 34 -4.77 19.14 -14.79
C PHE A 34 -3.24 19.01 -14.70
N VAL A 35 -2.47 20.09 -14.46
CA VAL A 35 -1.00 20.03 -14.35
C VAL A 35 -0.40 20.93 -13.25
N ALA A 36 -1.22 21.47 -12.36
CA ALA A 36 -0.75 22.28 -11.23
C ALA A 36 0.20 23.44 -11.62
N ASP A 37 -0.06 24.08 -12.76
CA ASP A 37 0.75 25.18 -13.33
C ASP A 37 2.21 24.82 -13.58
N GLN A 38 2.56 23.53 -13.53
CA GLN A 38 3.92 23.04 -13.55
C GLN A 38 4.81 23.64 -12.43
N GLY A 39 4.21 24.08 -11.33
CA GLY A 39 4.87 24.84 -10.28
C GLY A 39 5.50 24.00 -9.16
N VAL A 40 5.38 22.67 -9.20
CA VAL A 40 5.72 21.80 -8.07
C VAL A 40 7.23 21.53 -8.02
N PRO A 41 7.90 21.75 -6.87
CA PRO A 41 9.31 21.37 -6.70
C PRO A 41 9.54 19.87 -6.92
N ALA A 42 10.68 19.48 -7.48
CA ALA A 42 10.96 18.08 -7.83
C ALA A 42 10.90 17.12 -6.63
N VAL A 43 11.34 17.56 -5.44
CA VAL A 43 11.27 16.75 -4.20
C VAL A 43 9.82 16.54 -3.77
N ALA A 44 9.01 17.61 -3.76
CA ALA A 44 7.59 17.53 -3.43
C ALA A 44 6.82 16.65 -4.43
N ASN A 45 7.10 16.79 -5.72
CA ASN A 45 6.51 15.91 -6.73
C ASN A 45 6.97 14.46 -6.56
N GLY A 46 8.22 14.24 -6.17
CA GLY A 46 8.75 12.93 -5.81
C GLY A 46 7.98 12.29 -4.65
N ALA A 47 7.75 13.04 -3.56
CA ALA A 47 6.99 12.56 -2.40
C ALA A 47 5.52 12.28 -2.76
N ALA A 48 4.89 13.17 -3.53
CA ALA A 48 3.54 12.96 -4.02
C ALA A 48 3.44 11.71 -4.90
N THR A 49 4.41 11.52 -5.81
CA THR A 49 4.47 10.35 -6.69
C THR A 49 4.71 9.06 -5.88
N ALA A 50 5.54 9.11 -4.83
CA ALA A 50 5.73 7.99 -3.93
C ALA A 50 4.45 7.63 -3.17
N ALA A 51 3.73 8.62 -2.59
CA ALA A 51 2.44 8.37 -1.93
C ALA A 51 1.38 7.82 -2.89
N ASP A 52 1.33 8.33 -4.11
CA ASP A 52 0.43 7.84 -5.17
C ASP A 52 0.78 6.40 -5.58
N TRP A 53 2.08 6.08 -5.63
CA TRP A 53 2.61 4.75 -5.98
C TRP A 53 2.37 3.69 -4.91
N MET A 54 2.63 4.03 -3.65
CA MET A 54 2.63 3.07 -2.55
C MET A 54 1.23 2.49 -2.36
N SER A 55 0.19 3.33 -2.36
CA SER A 55 -1.21 2.90 -2.29
C SER A 55 -1.54 2.00 -1.08
N ALA A 56 -2.80 1.59 -0.96
CA ALA A 56 -3.19 0.54 -0.02
C ALA A 56 -2.47 -0.78 -0.31
N ALA A 57 -2.16 -1.09 -1.58
CA ALA A 57 -1.54 -2.37 -1.94
C ALA A 57 -0.13 -2.53 -1.34
N SER A 58 0.72 -1.49 -1.36
CA SER A 58 2.06 -1.61 -0.77
C SER A 58 2.07 -1.38 0.72
N PHE A 59 1.23 -0.47 1.24
CA PHE A 59 1.19 -0.20 2.68
C PHE A 59 0.54 -1.35 3.46
N ILE A 60 -0.62 -1.84 2.99
CA ILE A 60 -1.45 -2.84 3.70
C ILE A 60 -1.10 -4.25 3.23
N SER A 61 -1.19 -4.51 1.91
CA SER A 61 -1.19 -5.87 1.38
C SER A 61 0.19 -6.48 1.18
N MET A 62 1.22 -5.71 0.84
CA MET A 62 2.53 -6.27 0.45
C MET A 62 3.18 -7.09 1.56
N ALA A 63 3.29 -6.53 2.77
CA ALA A 63 3.88 -7.26 3.88
C ALA A 63 3.02 -8.46 4.29
N GLY A 64 1.69 -8.36 4.15
CA GLY A 64 0.80 -9.51 4.29
C GLY A 64 1.06 -10.62 3.27
N LEU A 65 1.22 -10.27 1.99
CA LEU A 65 1.56 -11.23 0.95
C LEU A 65 2.91 -11.88 1.23
N ILE A 66 3.94 -11.10 1.56
CA ILE A 66 5.28 -11.62 1.87
C ILE A 66 5.26 -12.51 3.12
N SER A 67 4.48 -12.16 4.15
CA SER A 67 4.37 -12.92 5.40
C SER A 67 3.88 -14.36 5.17
N PHE A 68 2.99 -14.57 4.21
CA PHE A 68 2.46 -15.91 3.88
C PHE A 68 3.19 -16.60 2.73
N LEU A 69 3.75 -15.84 1.78
CA LEU A 69 4.45 -16.41 0.62
C LEU A 69 5.95 -16.62 0.85
N GLY A 70 6.51 -16.06 1.92
CA GLY A 70 7.96 -16.09 2.19
C GLY A 70 8.76 -15.41 1.08
N TYR A 71 9.91 -15.99 0.73
CA TYR A 71 10.77 -15.48 -0.32
C TYR A 71 10.05 -15.32 -1.67
N ASP A 72 9.12 -16.21 -2.03
CA ASP A 72 8.38 -16.10 -3.29
C ASP A 72 7.47 -14.86 -3.34
N GLY A 73 7.16 -14.25 -2.19
CA GLY A 73 6.48 -12.96 -2.12
C GLY A 73 7.33 -11.78 -2.62
N SER A 74 8.66 -11.93 -2.65
CA SER A 74 9.59 -10.88 -3.12
C SER A 74 9.40 -10.49 -4.58
N ILE A 75 8.70 -11.32 -5.37
CA ILE A 75 8.31 -11.03 -6.76
C ILE A 75 7.53 -9.71 -6.85
N TYR A 76 6.64 -9.44 -5.90
CA TYR A 76 5.88 -8.18 -5.89
C TYR A 76 6.79 -6.98 -5.61
N LEU A 77 7.80 -7.16 -4.75
CA LEU A 77 8.79 -6.13 -4.46
C LEU A 77 9.62 -5.81 -5.72
N MET A 78 10.17 -6.84 -6.37
CA MET A 78 10.98 -6.71 -7.59
C MET A 78 10.16 -6.19 -8.76
N GLY A 79 8.97 -6.74 -8.97
CA GLY A 79 8.08 -6.40 -10.08
C GLY A 79 7.63 -4.95 -10.03
N TRP A 80 7.12 -4.50 -8.88
CA TRP A 80 6.62 -3.13 -8.76
C TRP A 80 7.78 -2.11 -8.77
N THR A 81 8.86 -2.34 -8.03
CA THR A 81 10.02 -1.40 -8.08
C THR A 81 10.66 -1.35 -9.45
N GLY A 82 10.84 -2.51 -10.10
CA GLY A 82 11.36 -2.59 -11.45
C GLY A 82 10.49 -1.84 -12.45
N GLY A 83 9.16 -1.93 -12.34
CA GLY A 83 8.26 -1.16 -13.20
C GLY A 83 8.32 0.35 -12.97
N TYR A 84 8.54 0.79 -11.71
CA TYR A 84 8.83 2.19 -11.44
C TYR A 84 10.12 2.66 -12.14
N VAL A 85 11.17 1.84 -12.12
CA VAL A 85 12.43 2.13 -12.82
C VAL A 85 12.20 2.21 -14.34
N LEU A 86 11.44 1.29 -14.93
CA LEU A 86 11.09 1.33 -16.35
C LEU A 86 10.32 2.63 -16.70
N LEU A 87 9.32 2.98 -15.89
CA LEU A 87 8.56 4.23 -16.04
C LEU A 87 9.50 5.45 -15.97
N ALA A 88 10.34 5.52 -14.94
CA ALA A 88 11.24 6.64 -14.69
C ALA A 88 12.27 6.85 -15.81
N LEU A 89 12.83 5.76 -16.34
CA LEU A 89 13.89 5.81 -17.35
C LEU A 89 13.35 5.91 -18.78
N LEU A 90 12.32 5.12 -19.11
CA LEU A 90 11.87 4.94 -20.49
C LEU A 90 10.66 5.80 -20.86
N LEU A 91 9.80 6.16 -19.91
CA LEU A 91 8.55 6.87 -20.20
C LEU A 91 8.62 8.35 -19.77
N ALA A 92 8.99 8.62 -18.51
CA ALA A 92 8.91 9.96 -17.92
C ALA A 92 9.58 11.09 -18.75
N PRO A 93 10.81 10.94 -19.29
CA PRO A 93 11.46 12.01 -20.04
C PRO A 93 10.80 12.29 -21.40
N TYR A 94 10.27 11.26 -22.04
CA TYR A 94 9.69 11.34 -23.38
C TYR A 94 8.27 11.90 -23.34
N LEU A 95 7.48 11.45 -22.37
CA LEU A 95 6.15 12.00 -22.12
C LEU A 95 6.25 13.49 -21.82
N ARG A 96 7.17 13.91 -20.94
CA ARG A 96 7.35 15.33 -20.64
C ARG A 96 7.74 16.17 -21.87
N LYS A 97 8.50 15.61 -22.81
CA LYS A 97 8.85 16.29 -24.08
C LYS A 97 7.67 16.43 -25.04
N PHE A 98 6.70 15.50 -24.99
CA PHE A 98 5.51 15.53 -25.83
C PHE A 98 4.52 16.65 -25.46
N GLY A 99 4.55 17.13 -24.21
CA GLY A 99 3.83 18.34 -23.79
C GLY A 99 2.30 18.22 -23.74
N LYS A 100 1.74 17.00 -23.87
CA LYS A 100 0.31 16.72 -23.74
C LYS A 100 -0.09 16.51 -22.28
N TYR A 101 -1.38 16.69 -21.99
CA TYR A 101 -1.91 16.70 -20.63
C TYR A 101 -2.43 15.32 -20.17
N THR A 102 -2.77 14.42 -21.11
CA THR A 102 -3.34 13.10 -20.79
C THR A 102 -2.72 11.97 -21.62
N VAL A 103 -2.82 10.74 -21.11
CA VAL A 103 -2.33 9.52 -21.79
C VAL A 103 -3.11 9.23 -23.09
N PRO A 104 -4.46 9.33 -23.13
CA PRO A 104 -5.20 9.11 -24.37
C PRO A 104 -4.83 10.09 -25.49
N ASP A 105 -4.62 11.37 -25.16
CA ASP A 105 -4.14 12.38 -26.11
C ASP A 105 -2.77 12.01 -26.69
N PHE A 106 -1.85 11.56 -25.82
CA PHE A 106 -0.53 11.10 -26.26
C PHE A 106 -0.65 9.96 -27.27
N VAL A 107 -1.50 8.95 -27.00
CA VAL A 107 -1.69 7.81 -27.90
C VAL A 107 -2.35 8.25 -29.21
N GLY A 108 -3.42 9.05 -29.13
CA GLY A 108 -4.15 9.54 -30.30
C GLY A 108 -3.26 10.32 -31.26
N ASP A 109 -2.45 11.23 -30.73
CA ASP A 109 -1.57 12.09 -31.52
C ASP A 109 -0.33 11.33 -32.02
N ARG A 110 0.20 10.39 -31.23
CA ARG A 110 1.36 9.57 -31.63
C ARG A 110 1.06 8.69 -32.84
N TYR A 111 -0.18 8.23 -32.97
CA TYR A 111 -0.64 7.37 -34.06
C TYR A 111 -1.57 8.08 -35.06
N TYR A 112 -1.81 9.38 -34.88
CA TYR A 112 -2.74 10.18 -35.71
C TYR A 112 -4.13 9.52 -35.86
N SER A 113 -4.66 8.93 -34.78
CA SER A 113 -5.88 8.11 -34.82
C SER A 113 -6.82 8.38 -33.64
N ASN A 114 -8.04 8.80 -33.97
CA ASN A 114 -9.12 8.96 -32.98
C ASN A 114 -9.58 7.62 -32.40
N VAL A 115 -9.46 6.51 -33.17
CA VAL A 115 -9.76 5.16 -32.67
C VAL A 115 -8.76 4.76 -31.59
N ALA A 116 -7.47 5.02 -31.82
CA ALA A 116 -6.42 4.74 -30.83
C ALA A 116 -6.62 5.58 -29.55
N ARG A 117 -7.06 6.84 -29.69
CA ARG A 117 -7.44 7.68 -28.55
C ARG A 117 -8.59 7.07 -27.75
N LEU A 118 -9.67 6.64 -28.43
CA LEU A 118 -10.83 6.04 -27.77
C LEU A 118 -10.46 4.73 -27.03
N VAL A 119 -9.65 3.88 -27.66
CA VAL A 119 -9.15 2.66 -27.00
C VAL A 119 -8.35 3.00 -25.74
N ALA A 120 -7.50 4.02 -25.79
CA ALA A 120 -6.74 4.47 -24.64
C ALA A 120 -7.64 5.05 -23.52
N VAL A 121 -8.71 5.78 -23.86
CA VAL A 121 -9.72 6.24 -22.89
C VAL A 121 -10.37 5.07 -22.18
N VAL A 122 -10.88 4.08 -22.93
CA VAL A 122 -11.54 2.90 -22.36
C VAL A 122 -10.58 2.12 -21.46
N ALA A 123 -9.34 1.90 -21.91
CA ALA A 123 -8.31 1.22 -21.12
C ALA A 123 -7.98 1.99 -19.83
N ALA A 124 -7.80 3.31 -19.91
CA ALA A 124 -7.50 4.14 -18.75
C ALA A 124 -8.62 4.10 -17.70
N ILE A 125 -9.89 4.18 -18.13
CA ILE A 125 -11.05 4.09 -17.25
C ILE A 125 -11.14 2.69 -16.62
N PHE A 126 -11.02 1.63 -17.43
CA PHE A 126 -11.13 0.25 -16.94
C PHE A 126 -10.07 -0.08 -15.88
N VAL A 127 -8.80 0.24 -16.16
CA VAL A 127 -7.69 0.03 -15.22
C VAL A 127 -7.89 0.88 -13.97
N SER A 128 -8.32 2.14 -14.13
CA SER A 128 -8.48 3.03 -12.99
C SER A 128 -9.62 2.60 -12.06
N LEU A 129 -10.77 2.19 -12.60
CA LEU A 129 -11.89 1.69 -11.80
C LEU A 129 -11.53 0.41 -11.04
N THR A 130 -10.87 -0.53 -11.71
CA THR A 130 -10.40 -1.78 -11.09
C THR A 130 -9.46 -1.48 -9.93
N TYR A 131 -8.57 -0.50 -10.10
CA TYR A 131 -7.62 -0.15 -9.06
C TYR A 131 -8.26 0.64 -7.90
N VAL A 132 -9.21 1.53 -8.18
CA VAL A 132 -9.98 2.25 -7.13
C VAL A 132 -10.70 1.25 -6.23
N ALA A 133 -11.26 0.17 -6.77
CA ALA A 133 -11.92 -0.86 -5.97
C ALA A 133 -10.99 -1.48 -4.92
N GLY A 134 -9.73 -1.76 -5.29
CA GLY A 134 -8.71 -2.23 -4.35
C GLY A 134 -8.38 -1.20 -3.26
N GLN A 135 -8.27 0.08 -3.62
CA GLN A 135 -8.05 1.15 -2.64
C GLN A 135 -9.22 1.26 -1.66
N MET A 136 -10.45 1.15 -2.17
CA MET A 136 -11.65 1.24 -1.34
C MET A 136 -11.76 0.07 -0.36
N ARG A 137 -11.36 -1.15 -0.76
CA ARG A 137 -11.24 -2.27 0.17
C ARG A 137 -10.26 -1.95 1.31
N GLY A 138 -9.10 -1.37 1.00
CA GLY A 138 -8.14 -0.94 2.01
C GLY A 138 -8.74 0.07 3.01
N VAL A 139 -9.47 1.07 2.52
CA VAL A 139 -10.22 2.01 3.39
C VAL A 139 -11.26 1.27 4.24
N GLY A 140 -12.00 0.35 3.64
CA GLY A 140 -13.01 -0.46 4.32
C GLY A 140 -12.44 -1.30 5.47
N ILE A 141 -11.29 -1.93 5.27
CA ILE A 141 -10.60 -2.71 6.31
C ILE A 141 -10.14 -1.82 7.48
N VAL A 142 -9.61 -0.63 7.18
CA VAL A 142 -9.22 0.30 8.24
C VAL A 142 -10.46 0.77 9.00
N PHE A 143 -11.50 1.23 8.32
CA PHE A 143 -12.71 1.70 8.99
C PHE A 143 -13.49 0.61 9.71
N SER A 144 -13.53 -0.61 9.21
CA SER A 144 -14.21 -1.71 9.92
C SER A 144 -13.54 -1.96 11.26
N ARG A 145 -12.21 -1.93 11.30
CA ARG A 145 -11.45 -2.11 12.55
C ARG A 145 -11.63 -0.99 13.55
N PHE A 146 -11.67 0.28 13.11
CA PHE A 146 -11.62 1.43 14.03
C PHE A 146 -12.95 2.11 14.29
N LEU A 147 -13.88 2.10 13.33
CA LEU A 147 -15.26 2.55 13.53
C LEU A 147 -16.17 1.40 13.96
N GLN A 148 -15.68 0.16 13.99
CA GLN A 148 -16.45 -1.05 14.35
C GLN A 148 -17.72 -1.20 13.48
N VAL A 149 -17.58 -0.86 12.20
CA VAL A 149 -18.62 -0.98 11.18
C VAL A 149 -18.32 -2.15 10.25
N ASP A 150 -19.33 -2.61 9.51
CA ASP A 150 -19.10 -3.59 8.45
C ASP A 150 -18.15 -3.03 7.37
N ILE A 151 -17.36 -3.90 6.73
CA ILE A 151 -16.41 -3.51 5.68
C ILE A 151 -17.13 -2.77 4.53
N GLY A 152 -18.33 -3.22 4.16
CA GLY A 152 -19.14 -2.57 3.13
C GLY A 152 -19.55 -1.15 3.52
N GLN A 153 -19.92 -0.92 4.78
CA GLN A 153 -20.20 0.42 5.30
C GLN A 153 -18.94 1.28 5.33
N GLY A 154 -17.80 0.71 5.76
CA GLY A 154 -16.50 1.38 5.72
C GLY A 154 -16.11 1.84 4.30
N VAL A 155 -16.31 0.99 3.30
CA VAL A 155 -16.11 1.32 1.88
C VAL A 155 -16.96 2.52 1.47
N VAL A 156 -18.25 2.53 1.81
CA VAL A 156 -19.18 3.64 1.47
C VAL A 156 -18.73 4.95 2.10
N ILE A 157 -18.37 4.95 3.39
CA ILE A 157 -17.84 6.13 4.08
C ILE A 157 -16.57 6.63 3.37
N GLY A 158 -15.66 5.72 3.05
CA GLY A 158 -14.44 6.02 2.29
C GLY A 158 -14.71 6.68 0.94
N MET A 159 -15.64 6.13 0.15
CA MET A 159 -16.02 6.66 -1.14
C MET A 159 -16.57 8.08 -1.06
N VAL A 160 -17.47 8.35 -0.10
CA VAL A 160 -18.03 9.69 0.10
C VAL A 160 -16.92 10.69 0.39
N ILE A 161 -15.99 10.35 1.29
CA ILE A 161 -14.90 11.24 1.66
C ILE A 161 -13.95 11.48 0.47
N VAL A 162 -13.56 10.43 -0.25
CA VAL A 162 -12.72 10.56 -1.46
C VAL A 162 -13.39 11.42 -2.52
N ALA A 163 -14.70 11.25 -2.75
CA ALA A 163 -15.43 12.06 -3.72
C ALA A 163 -15.38 13.56 -3.37
N PHE A 164 -15.56 13.92 -2.09
CA PHE A 164 -15.39 15.31 -1.63
C PHE A 164 -13.97 15.84 -1.88
N PHE A 165 -12.93 15.02 -1.63
CA PHE A 165 -11.54 15.41 -1.87
C PHE A 165 -11.21 15.61 -3.35
N ALA A 166 -11.67 14.69 -4.20
CA ALA A 166 -11.40 14.70 -5.63
C ALA A 166 -12.02 15.92 -6.32
N VAL A 167 -13.23 16.31 -5.94
CA VAL A 167 -13.96 17.44 -6.54
C VAL A 167 -13.35 18.79 -6.16
N LEU A 168 -12.86 18.95 -4.93
CA LEU A 168 -12.43 20.26 -4.41
C LEU A 168 -10.97 20.64 -4.72
N GLY A 169 -10.08 19.68 -4.97
CA GLY A 169 -8.64 19.91 -4.96
C GLY A 169 -7.97 20.24 -6.31
N GLY A 170 -8.43 19.64 -7.41
CA GLY A 170 -7.67 19.62 -8.68
C GLY A 170 -6.25 19.04 -8.52
N MET A 171 -5.44 18.98 -9.58
CA MET A 171 -4.11 18.37 -9.50
C MET A 171 -3.18 19.08 -8.52
N LYS A 172 -3.27 20.41 -8.39
CA LYS A 172 -2.46 21.18 -7.43
C LYS A 172 -2.79 20.81 -5.98
N GLY A 173 -4.07 20.79 -5.62
CA GLY A 173 -4.52 20.36 -4.30
C GLY A 173 -4.13 18.92 -4.02
N ILE A 174 -4.42 18.01 -4.96
CA ILE A 174 -4.08 16.58 -4.82
C ILE A 174 -2.56 16.40 -4.63
N THR A 175 -1.72 17.15 -5.34
CA THR A 175 -0.26 17.01 -5.20
C THR A 175 0.19 17.36 -3.78
N TRP A 176 -0.23 18.51 -3.24
CA TRP A 176 0.18 18.91 -1.89
C TRP A 176 -0.44 18.06 -0.80
N THR A 177 -1.69 17.57 -0.97
CA THR A 177 -2.27 16.60 -0.05
C THR A 177 -1.49 15.28 -0.09
N GLN A 178 -1.04 14.83 -1.26
CA GLN A 178 -0.22 13.62 -1.39
C GLN A 178 1.16 13.76 -0.76
N VAL A 179 1.77 14.95 -0.78
CA VAL A 179 3.00 15.20 -0.01
C VAL A 179 2.75 15.03 1.49
N ALA A 180 1.64 15.55 2.01
CA ALA A 180 1.28 15.37 3.42
C ALA A 180 0.94 13.91 3.73
N GLN A 181 0.21 13.23 2.84
CA GLN A 181 -0.10 11.80 2.95
C GLN A 181 1.18 10.96 2.95
N TYR A 182 2.18 11.30 2.14
CA TYR A 182 3.50 10.66 2.16
C TYR A 182 4.15 10.74 3.55
N GLY A 183 4.12 11.92 4.18
CA GLY A 183 4.64 12.09 5.53
C GLY A 183 3.91 11.21 6.55
N VAL A 184 2.58 11.21 6.51
CA VAL A 184 1.76 10.38 7.44
C VAL A 184 2.01 8.89 7.21
N LEU A 185 1.97 8.42 5.96
CA LEU A 185 2.14 7.00 5.66
C LEU A 185 3.55 6.51 5.99
N ILE A 186 4.61 7.27 5.69
CA ILE A 186 5.98 6.78 5.93
C ILE A 186 6.28 6.70 7.43
N VAL A 187 5.81 7.68 8.21
CA VAL A 187 5.94 7.69 9.67
C VAL A 187 5.11 6.57 10.28
N ALA A 188 3.90 6.35 9.77
CA ALA A 188 3.02 5.27 10.21
C ALA A 188 3.52 3.87 9.87
N TYR A 189 4.35 3.72 8.85
CA TYR A 189 4.99 2.45 8.53
C TYR A 189 6.25 2.21 9.35
N LEU A 190 7.12 3.23 9.45
CA LEU A 190 8.44 3.09 10.07
C LEU A 190 8.38 3.01 11.59
N ILE A 191 7.56 3.82 12.27
CA ILE A 191 7.54 3.82 13.75
C ILE A 191 7.19 2.43 14.32
N PRO A 192 6.10 1.77 13.88
CA PRO A 192 5.81 0.41 14.35
C PRO A 192 6.88 -0.58 13.92
N ALA A 193 7.39 -0.49 12.69
CA ALA A 193 8.43 -1.39 12.19
C ALA A 193 9.70 -1.32 13.05
N ILE A 194 10.17 -0.12 13.38
CA ILE A 194 11.33 0.13 14.25
C ILE A 194 11.06 -0.37 15.68
N ALA A 195 9.86 -0.13 16.21
CA ALA A 195 9.49 -0.58 17.55
C ALA A 195 9.48 -2.12 17.64
N ILE A 196 8.87 -2.79 16.66
CA ILE A 196 8.83 -4.26 16.58
C ILE A 196 10.24 -4.82 16.38
N ALA A 197 11.04 -4.23 15.49
CA ALA A 197 12.43 -4.64 15.28
C ALA A 197 13.24 -4.56 16.58
N THR A 198 13.07 -3.47 17.34
CA THR A 198 13.75 -3.29 18.64
C THR A 198 13.32 -4.36 19.64
N LEU A 199 12.03 -4.70 19.70
CA LEU A 199 11.49 -5.70 20.63
C LEU A 199 11.93 -7.14 20.30
N LEU A 200 12.05 -7.47 19.01
CA LEU A 200 12.34 -8.84 18.57
C LEU A 200 13.83 -9.11 18.31
N THR A 201 14.61 -8.08 17.99
CA THR A 201 15.98 -8.25 17.47
C THR A 201 17.03 -7.39 18.19
N ASP A 202 16.63 -6.59 19.19
CA ASP A 202 17.46 -5.57 19.85
C ASP A 202 18.09 -4.53 18.90
N ASN A 203 17.65 -4.50 17.63
CA ASN A 203 18.13 -3.59 16.62
C ASN A 203 17.00 -2.66 16.14
N PRO A 204 17.15 -1.33 16.23
CA PRO A 204 16.12 -0.39 15.81
C PRO A 204 15.95 -0.31 14.29
N ILE A 205 16.88 -0.85 13.49
CA ILE A 205 16.77 -0.82 12.03
C ILE A 205 16.21 -2.17 11.55
N PRO A 206 14.94 -2.23 11.07
CA PRO A 206 14.27 -3.49 10.71
C PRO A 206 15.07 -4.34 9.73
N GLN A 207 15.72 -3.71 8.75
CA GLN A 207 16.55 -4.37 7.75
C GLN A 207 17.77 -5.06 8.35
N LEU A 208 18.38 -4.46 9.37
CA LEU A 208 19.54 -5.04 10.06
C LEU A 208 19.13 -6.19 10.97
N GLY A 209 17.89 -6.19 11.47
CA GLY A 209 17.31 -7.32 12.20
C GLY A 209 17.39 -8.63 11.42
N PHE A 210 17.35 -8.61 10.08
CA PHE A 210 17.52 -9.81 9.27
C PHE A 210 18.93 -10.41 9.31
N THR A 211 19.96 -9.57 9.30
CA THR A 211 21.35 -10.00 9.14
C THR A 211 22.03 -10.24 10.49
N PHE A 212 21.65 -9.47 11.50
CA PHE A 212 22.38 -9.40 12.78
C PHE A 212 21.61 -10.00 13.96
N SER A 213 20.48 -10.68 13.72
CA SER A 213 19.73 -11.37 14.77
C SER A 213 19.41 -12.81 14.39
N ASP A 214 18.88 -13.56 15.36
CA ASP A 214 18.51 -14.97 15.22
C ASP A 214 17.06 -15.19 14.74
N ILE A 215 16.32 -14.11 14.45
CA ILE A 215 14.89 -14.17 14.09
C ILE A 215 14.63 -14.97 12.83
N ILE A 216 15.49 -14.86 11.81
CA ILE A 216 15.32 -15.57 10.53
C ILE A 216 15.63 -17.06 10.68
N PRO A 217 16.78 -17.47 11.26
CA PRO A 217 17.03 -18.87 11.57
C PRO A 217 15.90 -19.51 12.40
N LYS A 218 15.42 -18.82 13.44
CA LYS A 218 14.28 -19.27 14.25
C LYS A 218 13.01 -19.43 13.42
N LEU A 219 12.67 -18.42 12.60
CA LEU A 219 11.48 -18.46 11.76
C LEU A 219 11.55 -19.59 10.73
N ASN A 220 12.72 -19.86 10.15
CA ASN A 220 12.92 -21.00 9.25
C ASN A 220 12.70 -22.32 9.97
N GLN A 221 13.27 -22.50 11.16
CA GLN A 221 13.11 -23.72 11.95
C GLN A 221 11.63 -23.95 12.31
N ILE A 222 10.97 -22.93 12.87
CA ILE A 222 9.55 -23.01 13.22
C ILE A 222 8.70 -23.38 11.99
N GLN A 223 8.98 -22.80 10.82
CA GLN A 223 8.23 -23.15 9.61
C GLN A 223 8.44 -24.60 9.18
N VAL A 224 9.66 -25.10 9.25
CA VAL A 224 9.96 -26.51 8.95
C VAL A 224 9.27 -27.44 9.95
N ASP A 225 9.28 -27.11 11.23
CA ASP A 225 8.61 -27.89 12.29
C ASP A 225 7.10 -27.97 12.08
N LEU A 226 6.50 -26.91 11.55
CA LEU A 226 5.09 -26.84 11.15
C LEU A 226 4.78 -27.53 9.80
N GLY A 227 5.79 -28.09 9.13
CA GLY A 227 5.65 -28.73 7.82
C GLY A 227 5.61 -27.76 6.63
N PHE A 228 5.88 -26.48 6.83
CA PHE A 228 6.12 -25.53 5.73
C PHE A 228 7.57 -25.68 5.21
N GLN A 229 7.84 -25.11 4.04
CA GLN A 229 9.21 -24.90 3.60
C GLN A 229 9.84 -23.75 4.41
N GLU A 230 11.19 -23.70 4.46
CA GLU A 230 11.89 -22.56 5.05
C GLU A 230 11.41 -21.23 4.46
N TYR A 231 11.18 -20.24 5.32
CA TYR A 231 10.63 -18.93 4.94
C TYR A 231 11.47 -18.22 3.88
N THR A 232 12.80 -18.35 3.99
CA THR A 232 13.76 -17.68 3.11
C THR A 232 14.19 -18.50 1.90
N LYS A 233 13.68 -19.73 1.74
CA LYS A 233 14.09 -20.59 0.63
C LYS A 233 13.57 -20.03 -0.70
N PRO A 234 14.46 -19.75 -1.67
CA PRO A 234 14.04 -19.24 -2.95
C PRO A 234 13.37 -20.32 -3.79
N PHE A 235 12.37 -19.93 -4.58
CA PHE A 235 11.70 -20.81 -5.55
C PHE A 235 11.03 -22.03 -4.90
N ALA A 236 10.50 -21.86 -3.68
CA ALA A 236 9.92 -22.96 -2.91
C ALA A 236 8.57 -23.43 -3.48
N ASN A 237 7.70 -22.47 -3.83
CA ASN A 237 6.37 -22.72 -4.38
C ASN A 237 6.24 -22.30 -5.85
N LYS A 238 7.27 -21.65 -6.41
CA LYS A 238 7.30 -21.14 -7.79
C LYS A 238 8.63 -21.46 -8.43
N SER A 239 8.60 -21.92 -9.69
CA SER A 239 9.84 -22.14 -10.43
C SER A 239 10.55 -20.81 -10.74
N MET A 240 11.85 -20.85 -11.01
CA MET A 240 12.61 -19.66 -11.42
C MET A 240 12.04 -18.99 -12.67
N LEU A 241 11.52 -19.78 -13.62
CA LEU A 241 10.88 -19.26 -14.83
C LEU A 241 9.56 -18.55 -14.49
N ASP A 242 8.74 -19.12 -13.60
CA ASP A 242 7.50 -18.46 -13.16
C ASP A 242 7.81 -17.13 -12.49
N VAL A 243 8.82 -17.12 -11.60
CA VAL A 243 9.29 -15.89 -10.93
C VAL A 243 9.71 -14.84 -11.96
N LEU A 244 10.50 -15.22 -12.96
CA LEU A 244 10.97 -14.32 -14.01
C LEU A 244 9.81 -13.71 -14.80
N PHE A 245 8.91 -14.55 -15.33
CA PHE A 245 7.80 -14.08 -16.17
C PHE A 245 6.78 -13.26 -15.37
N ILE A 246 6.49 -13.64 -14.13
CA ILE A 246 5.61 -12.84 -13.25
C ILE A 246 6.27 -11.50 -12.94
N THR A 247 7.57 -11.48 -12.65
CA THR A 247 8.31 -10.22 -12.39
C THR A 247 8.24 -9.30 -13.60
N ILE A 248 8.51 -9.81 -14.81
CA ILE A 248 8.43 -9.03 -16.06
C ILE A 248 7.00 -8.51 -16.29
N ALA A 249 5.99 -9.37 -16.11
CA ALA A 249 4.59 -8.97 -16.26
C ALA A 249 4.20 -7.86 -15.28
N LEU A 250 4.64 -7.95 -14.02
CA LEU A 250 4.43 -6.91 -13.01
C LEU A 250 5.18 -5.62 -13.36
N MET A 251 6.42 -5.70 -13.83
CA MET A 251 7.21 -4.53 -14.24
C MET A 251 6.55 -3.77 -15.39
N VAL A 252 6.14 -4.47 -16.44
CA VAL A 252 5.50 -3.86 -17.61
C VAL A 252 4.12 -3.32 -17.24
N GLY A 253 3.34 -4.07 -16.47
CA GLY A 253 2.02 -3.64 -16.01
C GLY A 253 2.07 -2.39 -15.14
N THR A 254 3.00 -2.34 -14.18
CA THR A 254 3.14 -1.17 -13.29
C THR A 254 3.73 0.06 -13.99
N ALA A 255 4.57 -0.12 -15.02
CA ALA A 255 5.04 0.99 -15.83
C ALA A 255 3.91 1.68 -16.64
N GLY A 256 2.81 0.97 -16.90
CA GLY A 256 1.64 1.48 -17.63
C GLY A 256 0.62 2.26 -16.79
N LEU A 257 0.86 2.44 -15.49
CA LEU A 257 -0.13 3.04 -14.57
C LEU A 257 -0.40 4.52 -14.91
N PRO A 258 -1.62 4.88 -15.38
CA PRO A 258 -1.89 6.21 -15.93
C PRO A 258 -1.85 7.32 -14.86
N HIS A 259 -2.22 7.01 -13.61
CA HIS A 259 -2.25 7.97 -12.50
C HIS A 259 -0.85 8.42 -12.08
N VAL A 260 0.16 7.55 -12.24
CA VAL A 260 1.56 7.87 -11.97
C VAL A 260 2.17 8.61 -13.15
N ILE A 261 1.83 8.22 -14.38
CA ILE A 261 2.32 8.87 -15.61
C ILE A 261 2.01 10.38 -15.60
N VAL A 262 0.78 10.76 -15.24
CA VAL A 262 0.37 12.18 -15.28
C VAL A 262 1.18 13.06 -14.32
N ARG A 263 1.80 12.48 -13.27
CA ARG A 263 2.68 13.19 -12.32
C ARG A 263 3.96 13.70 -12.94
N PHE A 264 4.39 13.19 -14.10
CA PHE A 264 5.54 13.75 -14.80
C PHE A 264 5.19 15.00 -15.60
N TYR A 265 3.90 15.35 -15.74
CA TYR A 265 3.47 16.59 -16.39
C TYR A 265 3.40 17.81 -15.46
N THR A 266 3.47 17.62 -14.13
CA THR A 266 3.39 18.67 -13.10
C THR A 266 4.70 19.41 -12.83
N VAL A 267 5.80 18.97 -13.43
CA VAL A 267 7.14 19.57 -13.25
C VAL A 267 7.55 20.37 -14.48
N ARG A 268 8.31 21.45 -14.30
CA ARG A 268 8.62 22.43 -15.36
C ARG A 268 9.36 21.86 -16.57
N ASN A 269 10.30 20.95 -16.37
CA ASN A 269 11.20 20.50 -17.44
C ASN A 269 11.56 19.02 -17.31
N ALA A 270 12.06 18.42 -18.40
CA ALA A 270 12.45 17.00 -18.41
C ALA A 270 13.56 16.67 -17.39
N ARG A 271 14.43 17.65 -17.07
CA ARG A 271 15.45 17.50 -16.02
C ARG A 271 14.78 17.33 -14.65
N ALA A 272 13.84 18.21 -14.29
CA ALA A 272 13.07 18.11 -13.05
C ALA A 272 12.22 16.84 -12.99
N ALA A 273 11.70 16.35 -14.12
CA ALA A 273 11.00 15.06 -14.19
C ALA A 273 11.92 13.89 -13.79
N ARG A 274 13.16 13.86 -14.29
CA ARG A 274 14.15 12.83 -13.90
C ARG A 274 14.54 12.93 -12.44
N TYR A 275 14.80 14.14 -11.93
CA TYR A 275 15.09 14.33 -10.51
C TYR A 275 13.90 13.93 -9.63
N SER A 276 12.68 14.29 -10.03
CA SER A 276 11.47 13.90 -9.31
C SER A 276 11.28 12.38 -9.30
N ALA A 277 11.58 11.69 -10.41
CA ALA A 277 11.56 10.23 -10.46
C ALA A 277 12.60 9.61 -9.51
N GLY A 278 13.81 10.17 -9.46
CA GLY A 278 14.85 9.74 -8.53
C GLY A 278 14.45 9.91 -7.05
N TRP A 279 13.86 11.06 -6.71
CA TRP A 279 13.34 11.31 -5.35
C TRP A 279 12.19 10.37 -4.99
N ALA A 280 11.26 10.13 -5.92
CA ALA A 280 10.18 9.18 -5.71
C ALA A 280 10.72 7.76 -5.48
N LEU A 281 11.72 7.31 -6.25
CA LEU A 281 12.35 6.01 -6.05
C LEU A 281 13.01 5.90 -4.66
N LEU A 282 13.71 6.95 -4.21
CA LEU A 282 14.27 7.01 -2.86
C LEU A 282 13.17 6.87 -1.79
N PHE A 283 12.07 7.59 -1.94
CA PHE A 283 10.95 7.56 -1.02
C PHE A 283 10.19 6.24 -0.99
N ILE A 284 10.04 5.59 -2.15
CA ILE A 284 9.48 4.24 -2.29
C ILE A 284 10.40 3.23 -1.60
N ALA A 285 11.72 3.34 -1.81
CA ALA A 285 12.71 2.42 -1.25
C ALA A 285 12.67 2.35 0.28
N ILE A 286 12.35 3.45 0.97
CA ILE A 286 12.25 3.47 2.44
C ILE A 286 11.19 2.46 2.94
N LEU A 287 9.99 2.45 2.37
CA LEU A 287 8.97 1.46 2.75
C LEU A 287 9.32 0.07 2.19
N TYR A 288 9.69 0.00 0.91
CA TYR A 288 9.86 -1.28 0.21
C TYR A 288 11.01 -2.10 0.78
N THR A 289 12.07 -1.49 1.27
CA THR A 289 13.14 -2.22 1.97
C THR A 289 12.76 -2.62 3.39
N THR A 290 11.82 -1.91 4.02
CA THR A 290 11.33 -2.20 5.37
C THR A 290 10.25 -3.28 5.37
N ALA A 291 9.45 -3.37 4.30
CA ALA A 291 8.29 -4.26 4.22
C ALA A 291 8.61 -5.75 4.39
N PRO A 292 9.69 -6.32 3.83
CA PRO A 292 10.05 -7.71 4.09
C PRO A 292 10.34 -7.97 5.57
N ALA A 293 11.00 -7.04 6.27
CA ALA A 293 11.29 -7.16 7.70
C ALA A 293 9.99 -7.19 8.52
N VAL A 294 9.07 -6.26 8.24
CA VAL A 294 7.74 -6.23 8.85
C VAL A 294 6.99 -7.55 8.60
N ALA A 295 7.05 -8.07 7.38
CA ALA A 295 6.39 -9.33 7.01
C ALA A 295 6.92 -10.54 7.80
N ALA A 296 8.24 -10.62 7.99
CA ALA A 296 8.87 -11.70 8.75
C ALA A 296 8.57 -11.58 10.24
N PHE A 297 8.67 -10.39 10.82
CA PHE A 297 8.31 -10.13 12.22
C PHE A 297 6.84 -10.43 12.48
N ALA A 298 5.96 -10.04 11.57
CA ALA A 298 4.55 -10.38 11.63
C ALA A 298 4.33 -11.88 11.55
N ARG A 299 5.02 -12.57 10.64
CA ARG A 299 4.91 -14.03 10.51
C ARG A 299 5.33 -14.75 11.79
N TYR A 300 6.44 -14.34 12.39
CA TYR A 300 6.93 -14.87 13.66
C TYR A 300 5.91 -14.65 14.78
N ASN A 301 5.49 -13.40 14.99
CA ASN A 301 4.53 -13.03 16.05
C ASN A 301 3.17 -13.73 15.89
N LEU A 302 2.69 -13.94 14.65
CA LEU A 302 1.45 -14.66 14.41
C LEU A 302 1.54 -16.14 14.77
N ILE A 303 2.67 -16.78 14.44
CA ILE A 303 2.87 -18.18 14.80
C ILE A 303 2.98 -18.29 16.32
N ASP A 304 3.80 -17.45 16.94
CA ASP A 304 4.03 -17.44 18.39
C ASP A 304 2.75 -17.16 19.20
N SER A 305 1.85 -16.32 18.69
CA SER A 305 0.61 -15.95 19.41
C SER A 305 -0.59 -16.85 19.16
N LEU A 306 -0.60 -17.63 18.08
CA LEU A 306 -1.77 -18.42 17.67
C LEU A 306 -1.53 -19.93 17.69
N HIS A 307 -0.33 -20.38 17.33
CA HIS A 307 -0.08 -21.79 17.15
C HIS A 307 0.06 -22.52 18.49
N ASP A 308 -0.59 -23.68 18.62
CA ASP A 308 -0.58 -24.56 19.80
C ASP A 308 -1.21 -23.96 21.07
N HIS A 309 -1.84 -22.79 20.94
CA HIS A 309 -2.65 -22.16 21.98
C HIS A 309 -4.09 -22.67 21.95
N THR A 310 -4.75 -22.67 23.11
CA THR A 310 -6.17 -23.04 23.19
C THR A 310 -7.05 -21.96 22.59
N ILE A 311 -8.22 -22.35 22.06
CA ILE A 311 -9.19 -21.38 21.49
C ILE A 311 -9.58 -20.32 22.53
N GLU A 312 -9.69 -20.72 23.79
CA GLU A 312 -10.04 -19.85 24.91
C GLU A 312 -8.92 -18.84 25.22
N GLU A 313 -7.66 -19.27 25.20
CA GLU A 313 -6.50 -18.37 25.35
C GLU A 313 -6.42 -17.36 24.20
N VAL A 314 -6.60 -17.82 22.96
CA VAL A 314 -6.55 -16.94 21.79
C VAL A 314 -7.70 -15.92 21.82
N ARG A 315 -8.90 -16.31 22.24
CA ARG A 315 -10.04 -15.39 22.41
C ARG A 315 -9.89 -14.42 23.60
N GLN A 316 -9.01 -14.71 24.54
CA GLN A 316 -8.63 -13.74 25.58
C GLN A 316 -7.68 -12.65 25.04
N LEU A 317 -7.04 -12.86 23.89
CA LEU A 317 -6.24 -11.83 23.24
C LEU A 317 -7.16 -10.76 22.63
N ASP A 318 -7.08 -9.55 23.17
CA ASP A 318 -7.90 -8.40 22.74
C ASP A 318 -7.82 -8.14 21.23
N TRP A 319 -6.63 -8.31 20.63
CA TRP A 319 -6.44 -8.15 19.19
C TRP A 319 -7.20 -9.23 18.40
N ALA A 320 -7.10 -10.51 18.79
CA ALA A 320 -7.68 -11.62 18.04
C ALA A 320 -9.21 -11.51 18.00
N THR A 321 -9.84 -11.25 19.14
CA THR A 321 -11.30 -11.06 19.23
C THR A 321 -11.77 -9.86 18.40
N LYS A 322 -11.02 -8.76 18.38
CA LYS A 322 -11.37 -7.57 17.58
C LYS A 322 -11.31 -7.84 16.07
N TRP A 323 -10.36 -8.64 15.59
CA TRP A 323 -10.26 -9.03 14.18
C TRP A 323 -11.19 -10.20 13.80
N GLU A 324 -11.57 -11.05 14.78
CA GLU A 324 -12.60 -12.08 14.60
C GLU A 324 -13.96 -11.42 14.34
N ASN A 325 -14.29 -10.35 15.08
CA ASN A 325 -15.52 -9.57 14.90
C ASN A 325 -15.63 -8.91 13.51
N THR A 326 -14.51 -8.61 12.83
CA THR A 326 -14.54 -8.08 11.46
C THR A 326 -14.72 -9.16 10.39
N GLY A 327 -14.67 -10.45 10.76
CA GLY A 327 -14.71 -11.59 9.84
C GLY A 327 -13.44 -11.77 9.00
N LEU A 328 -12.35 -11.05 9.33
CA LEU A 328 -11.07 -11.10 8.62
C LEU A 328 -10.07 -12.04 9.31
N LEU A 329 -10.38 -12.44 10.54
CA LEU A 329 -9.75 -13.52 11.28
C LEU A 329 -10.85 -14.52 11.66
N ALA A 330 -10.60 -15.81 11.52
CA ALA A 330 -11.51 -16.84 12.00
C ALA A 330 -10.72 -18.08 12.40
N PHE A 331 -11.24 -18.75 13.42
CA PHE A 331 -10.68 -19.98 13.97
C PHE A 331 -11.73 -21.08 13.84
N ASP A 332 -11.31 -22.23 13.32
CA ASP A 332 -12.17 -23.40 13.15
C ASP A 332 -11.37 -24.64 13.55
N ASP A 333 -11.65 -25.17 14.74
CA ASP A 333 -11.02 -26.38 15.26
C ASP A 333 -11.59 -27.60 14.53
N LYS A 334 -10.78 -28.14 13.61
CA LYS A 334 -11.19 -29.21 12.70
C LYS A 334 -10.89 -30.58 13.27
N ASN A 335 -9.89 -30.68 14.14
CA ASN A 335 -9.45 -31.94 14.73
C ASN A 335 -10.12 -32.21 16.10
N GLY A 336 -10.81 -31.23 16.67
CA GLY A 336 -11.53 -31.31 17.95
C GLY A 336 -10.62 -31.35 19.17
N ASN A 337 -9.36 -30.92 19.06
CA ASN A 337 -8.37 -30.99 20.14
C ASN A 337 -8.38 -29.76 21.07
N GLY A 338 -9.20 -28.75 20.79
CA GLY A 338 -9.33 -27.53 21.58
C GLY A 338 -8.17 -26.54 21.43
N LYS A 339 -7.22 -26.83 20.54
CA LYS A 339 -6.07 -25.98 20.19
C LYS A 339 -6.20 -25.49 18.77
N ILE A 340 -5.46 -24.42 18.46
CA ILE A 340 -5.45 -23.83 17.13
C ILE A 340 -4.12 -24.19 16.44
N GLU A 341 -4.22 -24.90 15.32
CA GLU A 341 -3.05 -25.35 14.56
C GLU A 341 -2.90 -24.61 13.21
N LEU A 342 -1.71 -24.06 12.99
CA LEU A 342 -1.32 -23.47 11.70
C LEU A 342 -0.69 -24.55 10.84
N LYS A 343 -1.32 -24.89 9.71
CA LYS A 343 -0.83 -25.94 8.80
C LYS A 343 -0.67 -25.44 7.36
N PRO A 344 0.20 -26.08 6.55
CA PRO A 344 0.41 -25.70 5.16
C PRO A 344 -0.79 -26.03 4.28
N ASP A 345 -1.45 -27.15 4.58
CA ASP A 345 -2.61 -27.60 3.83
C ASP A 345 -3.87 -26.85 4.25
N LYS A 346 -4.63 -26.37 3.24
CA LYS A 346 -5.81 -25.54 3.46
C LYS A 346 -6.96 -26.30 4.13
N GLU A 347 -7.04 -27.61 3.90
CA GLU A 347 -8.12 -28.43 4.46
C GLU A 347 -7.90 -28.68 5.94
N THR A 348 -6.64 -28.89 6.35
CA THR A 348 -6.28 -29.14 7.77
C THR A 348 -5.93 -27.88 8.57
N ASN A 349 -5.68 -26.75 7.92
CA ASN A 349 -5.38 -25.48 8.59
C ASN A 349 -6.63 -24.89 9.26
N GLU A 350 -6.46 -24.50 10.53
CA GLU A 350 -7.55 -24.06 11.43
C GLU A 350 -7.62 -22.53 11.58
N ILE A 351 -6.63 -21.82 11.04
CA ILE A 351 -6.53 -20.37 11.09
C ILE A 351 -6.83 -19.76 9.73
N LYS A 352 -7.92 -19.00 9.62
CA LYS A 352 -8.22 -18.19 8.44
C LYS A 352 -7.87 -16.73 8.72
N ILE A 353 -6.83 -16.22 8.06
CA ILE A 353 -6.39 -14.82 8.15
C ILE A 353 -6.46 -14.17 6.77
N ASP A 354 -7.14 -13.03 6.66
CA ASP A 354 -6.99 -12.14 5.52
C ASP A 354 -5.61 -11.47 5.57
N ARG A 355 -4.84 -11.58 4.48
CA ARG A 355 -3.46 -11.08 4.42
C ARG A 355 -3.40 -9.54 4.52
N ASP A 356 -4.48 -8.85 4.20
CA ASP A 356 -4.53 -7.39 4.27
C ASP A 356 -4.59 -6.89 5.73
N ILE A 357 -4.87 -7.73 6.73
CA ILE A 357 -4.87 -7.26 8.13
C ILE A 357 -3.46 -7.24 8.73
N ILE A 358 -2.48 -7.90 8.13
CA ILE A 358 -1.19 -8.18 8.76
C ILE A 358 -0.47 -6.91 9.23
N VAL A 359 -0.37 -5.89 8.37
CA VAL A 359 0.30 -4.64 8.75
C VAL A 359 -0.45 -3.91 9.87
N LEU A 360 -1.79 -3.98 9.86
CA LEU A 360 -2.65 -3.32 10.83
C LEU A 360 -2.67 -4.05 12.18
N SER A 361 -2.61 -5.38 12.17
CA SER A 361 -2.68 -6.22 13.36
C SER A 361 -1.33 -6.40 14.05
N THR A 362 -0.22 -6.41 13.31
CA THR A 362 1.12 -6.68 13.89
C THR A 362 1.48 -5.76 15.09
N PRO A 363 1.22 -4.44 15.05
CA PRO A 363 1.39 -3.58 16.22
C PRO A 363 0.56 -4.00 17.44
N GLU A 364 -0.65 -4.51 17.23
CA GLU A 364 -1.52 -5.03 18.29
C GLU A 364 -1.00 -6.36 18.84
N VAL A 365 -0.57 -7.27 17.97
CA VAL A 365 0.04 -8.56 18.35
C VAL A 365 1.30 -8.32 19.18
N ALA A 366 2.13 -7.34 18.78
CA ALA A 366 3.34 -6.95 19.51
C ALA A 366 3.06 -6.09 20.76
N LYS A 367 1.79 -5.85 21.11
CA LYS A 367 1.36 -5.08 22.29
C LYS A 367 1.99 -3.68 22.36
N LEU A 368 2.14 -3.02 21.21
CA LEU A 368 2.67 -1.65 21.14
C LEU A 368 1.73 -0.64 21.80
N ALA A 369 2.26 0.55 22.10
CA ALA A 369 1.48 1.62 22.70
C ALA A 369 0.26 2.01 21.82
N PRO A 370 -0.91 2.35 22.41
CA PRO A 370 -2.14 2.61 21.66
C PRO A 370 -2.03 3.67 20.55
N TRP A 371 -1.20 4.69 20.75
CA TRP A 371 -0.98 5.73 19.75
C TRP A 371 -0.18 5.23 18.54
N VAL A 372 0.69 4.22 18.71
CA VAL A 372 1.45 3.59 17.61
C VAL A 372 0.50 2.74 16.76
N ILE A 373 -0.38 1.98 17.40
CA ILE A 373 -1.42 1.19 16.71
C ILE A 373 -2.33 2.12 15.89
N ALA A 374 -2.79 3.21 16.51
CA ALA A 374 -3.62 4.22 15.87
C ALA A 374 -2.94 4.92 14.68
N LEU A 375 -1.62 5.09 14.74
CA LEU A 375 -0.85 5.71 13.68
C LEU A 375 -0.89 4.88 12.39
N VAL A 376 -0.84 3.54 12.50
CA VAL A 376 -0.89 2.64 11.33
C VAL A 376 -2.22 2.76 10.59
N ALA A 377 -3.32 2.95 11.32
CA ALA A 377 -4.63 3.23 10.75
C ALA A 377 -4.63 4.49 9.88
N ALA A 378 -4.09 5.59 10.42
CA ALA A 378 -3.98 6.85 9.71
C ALA A 378 -3.08 6.72 8.46
N GLY A 379 -1.99 5.94 8.56
CA GLY A 379 -1.13 5.60 7.43
C GLY A 379 -1.83 4.80 6.33
N GLY A 380 -2.60 3.78 6.71
CA GLY A 380 -3.38 2.97 5.77
C GLY A 380 -4.42 3.79 5.01
N LEU A 381 -5.12 4.69 5.71
CA LEU A 381 -6.03 5.64 5.06
C LEU A 381 -5.29 6.62 4.16
N ALA A 382 -4.19 7.21 4.63
CA ALA A 382 -3.39 8.13 3.82
C ALA A 382 -2.91 7.48 2.51
N ALA A 383 -2.49 6.22 2.57
CA ALA A 383 -2.05 5.45 1.41
C ALA A 383 -3.19 5.09 0.46
N ALA A 384 -4.36 4.71 0.96
CA ALA A 384 -5.50 4.39 0.10
C ALA A 384 -6.09 5.65 -0.57
N LEU A 385 -6.22 6.74 0.19
CA LEU A 385 -6.80 8.01 -0.28
C LEU A 385 -5.90 8.73 -1.28
N SER A 386 -4.58 8.64 -1.15
CA SER A 386 -3.62 9.25 -2.07
C SER A 386 -3.83 8.74 -3.49
N THR A 387 -3.84 7.41 -3.66
CA THR A 387 -3.98 6.76 -4.96
C THR A 387 -5.41 6.87 -5.49
N ALA A 388 -6.43 6.73 -4.63
CA ALA A 388 -7.83 6.88 -5.06
C ALA A 388 -8.09 8.27 -5.69
N SER A 389 -7.52 9.33 -5.10
CA SER A 389 -7.62 10.69 -5.65
C SER A 389 -6.91 10.82 -7.01
N GLY A 390 -5.73 10.20 -7.18
CA GLY A 390 -5.00 10.18 -8.45
C GLY A 390 -5.77 9.45 -9.56
N LEU A 391 -6.37 8.31 -9.22
CA LEU A 391 -7.17 7.51 -10.16
C LEU A 391 -8.45 8.23 -10.61
N LEU A 392 -9.15 8.91 -9.70
CA LEU A 392 -10.33 9.70 -10.05
C LEU A 392 -9.99 10.86 -10.99
N LEU A 393 -8.82 11.49 -10.81
CA LEU A 393 -8.35 12.51 -11.74
C LEU A 393 -8.08 11.93 -13.14
N VAL A 394 -7.51 10.72 -13.24
CA VAL A 394 -7.33 10.04 -14.53
C VAL A 394 -8.67 9.76 -15.21
N ILE A 395 -9.66 9.24 -14.45
CA ILE A 395 -11.00 8.99 -14.98
C ILE A 395 -11.63 10.29 -15.48
N SER A 396 -11.63 11.34 -14.66
CA SER A 396 -12.21 12.64 -15.02
C SER A 396 -11.54 13.27 -16.24
N SER A 397 -10.20 13.21 -16.32
CA SER A 397 -9.44 13.73 -17.47
C SER A 397 -9.67 12.92 -18.73
N SER A 398 -9.83 11.61 -18.62
CA SER A 398 -10.05 10.72 -19.77
C SER A 398 -11.45 10.89 -20.37
N ILE A 399 -12.47 11.21 -19.55
CA ILE A 399 -13.84 11.51 -20.00
C ILE A 399 -13.95 12.90 -20.64
N ALA A 400 -13.06 13.84 -20.29
CA ALA A 400 -13.08 15.20 -20.83
C ALA A 400 -12.54 15.33 -22.27
N HIS A 401 -12.02 14.23 -22.85
CA HIS A 401 -11.52 14.12 -24.23
C HIS A 401 -12.47 13.32 -25.10
#